data_AF-A0A3C2B5K3-F1
#
_entry.id   AF-A0A3C2B5K3-F1
#
_cell.length_a   1.000
_cell.length_b   1.000
_cell.length_c   1.000
_cell.angle_alpha   90.00
_cell.angle_beta   90.00
_cell.angle_gamma   90.00
#
_symmetry.space_group_name_H-M   'P 1'
#
loop_
_entity.id
_entity.type
_entity.pdbx_description
1 polymer ?
#
loop_
_entity_poly.entity_id
_entity_poly.type
_entity_poly.pdbx_seq_one_letter_code
_entity_poly.pdbx_strand_id
1 'polypeptide(L)'
;MGHVPQDPIHPQGEGADVQGRQRRRTSPGRAVGGSLAAQARGRFGENEAARWYVRRGYEVVARNWRCAHGEIDLILARPGEVVFCEVKARASAEFGGPEAAVNWRKQQRLRRLATQWLNDVRPGAASVRFDVAAVVGAKVEVIEGAF
;
A
#
# COMPACT_ATOMS: atom_id res chain seq x y z
N MET A 1 -5.95 36.01 9.72
CA MET A 1 -6.98 35.14 9.12
C MET A 1 -6.41 34.63 7.80
N GLY A 2 -5.64 33.54 7.85
CA GLY A 2 -4.92 33.03 6.68
C GLY A 2 -5.76 31.97 5.99
N HIS A 3 -6.13 32.21 4.74
CA HIS A 3 -6.83 31.26 3.89
C HIS A 3 -5.87 30.11 3.57
N VAL A 4 -6.15 28.90 4.03
CA VAL A 4 -5.50 27.68 3.53
C VAL A 4 -6.35 27.21 2.35
N PRO A 5 -5.84 27.20 1.11
CA PRO A 5 -6.57 26.62 -0.01
C PRO A 5 -6.76 25.13 0.24
N GLN A 6 -8.02 24.70 0.28
CA GLN A 6 -8.42 23.29 0.26
C GLN A 6 -8.68 22.91 -1.19
N ASP A 7 -7.63 22.90 -2.01
CA ASP A 7 -7.76 22.31 -3.34
C ASP A 7 -7.81 20.79 -3.16
N PRO A 8 -8.85 20.10 -3.69
CA PRO A 8 -8.80 18.66 -3.82
C PRO A 8 -7.55 18.28 -4.60
N ILE A 9 -6.96 17.12 -4.28
CA ILE A 9 -5.97 16.49 -5.17
C ILE A 9 -6.73 16.18 -6.47
N HIS A 10 -6.78 17.14 -7.38
CA HIS A 10 -7.15 16.91 -8.76
C HIS A 10 -5.86 16.48 -9.47
N PRO A 11 -5.71 15.20 -9.84
CA PRO A 11 -4.78 14.88 -10.90
C PRO A 11 -5.32 15.57 -12.16
N GLN A 12 -4.80 16.76 -12.48
CA GLN A 12 -4.98 17.30 -13.82
C GLN A 12 -4.26 16.35 -14.78
N GLY A 13 -5.05 15.53 -15.44
CA GLY A 13 -4.60 14.45 -16.30
C GLY A 13 -5.74 13.49 -16.55
N GLU A 14 -6.57 13.84 -17.53
CA GLU A 14 -7.41 12.89 -18.26
C GLU A 14 -6.62 11.60 -18.53
N GLY A 15 -7.28 10.46 -18.29
CA GLY A 15 -6.89 9.12 -18.72
C GLY A 15 -5.46 8.97 -19.23
N ALA A 16 -4.52 8.75 -18.31
CA ALA A 16 -3.22 8.23 -18.67
C ALA A 16 -2.79 7.25 -17.59
N ASP A 17 -2.58 6.01 -18.00
CA ASP A 17 -1.53 5.16 -17.45
C ASP A 17 -0.34 6.03 -17.04
N VAL A 18 -0.21 6.37 -15.75
CA VAL A 18 1.02 6.94 -15.22
C VAL A 18 2.01 5.80 -15.01
N GLN A 19 2.29 5.10 -16.12
CA GLN A 19 3.55 4.42 -16.34
C GLN A 19 4.62 5.51 -16.51
N GLY A 20 5.02 6.10 -15.38
CA GLY A 20 6.21 6.93 -15.28
C GLY A 20 7.44 6.08 -15.56
N ARG A 21 7.95 6.17 -16.79
CA ARG A 21 9.19 5.58 -17.27
C ARG A 21 10.36 5.80 -16.30
N GLN A 22 10.76 4.74 -15.61
CA GLN A 22 12.19 4.46 -15.39
C GLN A 22 12.52 3.14 -16.08
N ARG A 23 13.03 3.25 -17.31
CA ARG A 23 13.65 2.14 -18.03
C ARG A 23 15.12 2.02 -17.62
N ARG A 24 15.53 0.76 -17.41
CA ARG A 24 16.90 0.17 -17.33
C ARG A 24 17.46 0.15 -15.88
N ARG A 25 17.83 -0.98 -15.27
CA ARG A 25 18.35 -2.27 -15.79
C ARG A 25 17.72 -3.42 -15.01
N THR A 26 17.18 -4.41 -15.72
CA THR A 26 16.79 -5.70 -15.16
C THR A 26 18.07 -6.50 -14.86
N SER A 27 18.46 -6.56 -13.59
CA SER A 27 19.16 -7.74 -13.10
C SER A 27 18.07 -8.79 -12.81
N PRO A 28 18.20 -10.05 -13.26
CA PRO A 28 17.26 -11.10 -12.92
C PRO A 28 17.49 -11.46 -11.44
N GLY A 29 16.92 -10.66 -10.54
CA GLY A 29 16.93 -10.87 -9.11
C GLY A 29 15.97 -11.99 -8.75
N ARG A 30 16.48 -13.22 -8.79
CA ARG A 30 16.05 -14.43 -8.05
C ARG A 30 14.53 -14.52 -7.79
N ALA A 31 13.83 -15.31 -8.60
CA ALA A 31 12.53 -15.86 -8.23
C ALA A 31 12.71 -16.75 -6.98
N VAL A 32 12.38 -16.23 -5.79
CA VAL A 32 12.46 -16.97 -4.53
C VAL A 32 11.07 -17.49 -4.16
N GLY A 33 10.83 -18.78 -4.44
CA GLY A 33 10.30 -19.71 -3.44
C GLY A 33 8.86 -19.56 -2.91
N GLY A 34 7.90 -19.11 -3.71
CA GLY A 34 6.47 -19.19 -3.36
C GLY A 34 5.69 -19.98 -4.40
N SER A 35 4.84 -20.92 -3.97
CA SER A 35 3.99 -21.66 -4.91
C SER A 35 3.12 -20.71 -5.73
N LEU A 36 2.76 -21.09 -6.97
CA LEU A 36 1.85 -20.30 -7.81
C LEU A 36 0.55 -19.95 -7.07
N ALA A 37 0.07 -20.86 -6.21
CA ALA A 37 -1.10 -20.63 -5.36
C ALA A 37 -0.88 -19.54 -4.31
N ALA A 38 0.29 -19.46 -3.68
CA ALA A 38 0.62 -18.41 -2.72
C ALA A 38 0.69 -17.03 -3.38
N GLN A 39 1.31 -16.95 -4.57
CA GLN A 39 1.38 -15.70 -5.33
C GLN A 39 -0.01 -15.24 -5.81
N ALA A 40 -0.84 -16.17 -6.31
CA ALA A 40 -2.21 -15.87 -6.71
C ALA A 40 -3.04 -15.37 -5.53
N ARG A 41 -2.88 -15.99 -4.35
CA ARG A 41 -3.53 -15.56 -3.11
C ARG A 41 -3.08 -14.17 -2.67
N GLY A 42 -1.78 -13.87 -2.76
CA GLY A 42 -1.24 -12.54 -2.47
C GLY A 42 -1.87 -11.46 -3.36
N ARG A 43 -1.87 -11.68 -4.68
CA ARG A 43 -2.52 -10.77 -5.65
C ARG A 43 -4.02 -10.61 -5.40
N PHE A 44 -4.70 -11.70 -5.06
CA PHE A 44 -6.12 -11.65 -4.71
C PHE A 44 -6.35 -10.81 -3.44
N GLY A 45 -5.53 -11.00 -2.41
CA GLY A 45 -5.60 -10.21 -1.18
C GLY A 45 -5.38 -8.71 -1.42
N GLU A 46 -4.35 -8.36 -2.21
CA GLU A 46 -4.08 -6.97 -2.58
C GLU A 46 -5.25 -6.34 -3.35
N ASN A 47 -5.90 -7.14 -4.22
CA ASN A 47 -7.09 -6.69 -4.94
C ASN A 47 -8.28 -6.42 -4.03
N GLU A 48 -8.59 -7.32 -3.11
CA GLU A 48 -9.71 -7.14 -2.19
C GLU A 48 -9.46 -6.01 -1.17
N ALA A 49 -8.23 -5.88 -0.67
CA ALA A 49 -7.85 -4.76 0.19
C ALA A 49 -7.99 -3.41 -0.53
N ALA A 50 -7.49 -3.30 -1.76
CA ALA A 50 -7.65 -2.07 -2.54
C ALA A 50 -9.13 -1.72 -2.79
N ARG A 51 -9.96 -2.71 -3.14
CA ARG A 51 -11.41 -2.51 -3.32
C ARG A 51 -12.07 -2.04 -2.01
N TRP A 52 -11.64 -2.54 -0.86
CA TRP A 52 -12.14 -2.12 0.44
C TRP A 52 -11.86 -0.64 0.72
N TYR A 53 -10.68 -0.14 0.35
CA TYR A 53 -10.29 1.26 0.48
C TYR A 53 -11.02 2.17 -0.53
N VAL A 54 -11.12 1.74 -1.79
CA VAL A 54 -11.84 2.50 -2.84
C VAL A 54 -13.30 2.73 -2.44
N ARG A 55 -13.98 1.72 -1.89
CA ARG A 55 -15.36 1.87 -1.36
C ARG A 55 -15.47 2.86 -0.20
N ARG A 56 -14.35 3.26 0.41
CA ARG A 56 -14.27 4.23 1.52
C ARG A 56 -13.71 5.59 1.10
N GLY A 57 -13.63 5.85 -0.20
CA GLY A 57 -13.22 7.14 -0.74
C GLY A 57 -11.70 7.36 -0.77
N TYR A 58 -10.91 6.29 -0.72
CA TYR A 58 -9.47 6.37 -0.99
C TYR A 58 -9.18 6.04 -2.45
N GLU A 59 -8.18 6.70 -3.01
CA GLU A 59 -7.59 6.39 -4.29
C GLU A 59 -6.41 5.43 -4.11
N VAL A 60 -6.23 4.51 -5.06
CA VAL A 60 -5.06 3.62 -5.11
C VAL A 60 -3.95 4.34 -5.87
N VAL A 61 -2.95 4.83 -5.14
CA VAL A 61 -1.82 5.57 -5.73
C VAL A 61 -0.78 4.61 -6.28
N ALA A 62 -0.48 3.53 -5.54
CA ALA A 62 0.44 2.50 -6.00
C ALA A 62 0.09 1.13 -5.42
N ARG A 63 0.52 0.11 -6.17
CA ARG A 63 0.36 -1.31 -5.88
C ARG A 63 1.70 -1.99 -6.03
N ASN A 64 2.08 -2.81 -5.05
CA ASN A 64 3.34 -3.55 -5.03
C ASN A 64 4.53 -2.62 -5.39
N TRP A 65 4.56 -1.43 -4.79
CA TRP A 65 5.59 -0.43 -5.04
C TRP A 65 6.94 -0.95 -4.54
N ARG A 66 7.98 -0.86 -5.35
CA ARG A 66 9.29 -1.47 -5.08
C ARG A 66 10.42 -0.47 -5.27
N CYS A 67 11.40 -0.55 -4.38
CA CYS A 67 12.68 0.13 -4.51
C CYS A 67 13.83 -0.82 -4.09
N ALA A 68 15.07 -0.35 -4.13
CA ALA A 68 16.23 -1.13 -3.73
C ALA A 68 16.17 -1.64 -2.27
N HIS A 69 15.40 -0.99 -1.41
CA HIS A 69 15.31 -1.29 0.02
C HIS A 69 14.12 -2.17 0.40
N GLY A 70 13.17 -2.41 -0.52
CA GLY A 70 12.01 -3.25 -0.27
C GLY A 70 10.78 -2.89 -1.07
N GLU A 71 9.64 -3.26 -0.51
CA GLU A 71 8.34 -3.14 -1.15
C GLU A 71 7.26 -2.65 -0.16
N ILE A 72 6.25 -1.98 -0.69
CA ILE A 72 5.02 -1.62 -0.01
C ILE A 72 3.87 -2.19 -0.85
N ASP A 73 2.97 -2.94 -0.22
CA ASP A 73 1.88 -3.62 -0.94
C ASP A 73 0.87 -2.63 -1.52
N LEU A 74 0.41 -1.67 -0.71
CA LEU A 74 -0.53 -0.64 -1.13
C LEU A 74 -0.12 0.74 -0.62
N ILE A 75 -0.21 1.73 -1.51
CA ILE A 75 -0.14 3.15 -1.18
C ILE A 75 -1.45 3.78 -1.61
N LEU A 76 -2.14 4.42 -0.68
CA LEU A 76 -3.47 4.95 -0.84
C LEU A 76 -3.50 6.41 -0.42
N ALA A 77 -4.39 7.19 -1.02
CA ALA A 77 -4.55 8.60 -0.67
C ALA A 77 -6.02 8.99 -0.61
N ARG A 78 -6.30 9.97 0.24
CA ARG A 78 -7.51 10.79 0.21
C ARG A 78 -7.10 12.21 0.62
N PRO A 79 -7.98 13.23 0.50
CA PRO A 79 -7.60 14.60 0.86
C PRO A 79 -6.96 14.68 2.26
N GLY A 80 -5.72 15.17 2.30
CA GLY A 80 -4.96 15.36 3.54
C GLY A 80 -4.29 14.13 4.16
N GLU A 81 -4.48 12.92 3.62
CA GLU A 81 -3.96 11.68 4.24
C GLU A 81 -3.37 10.72 3.21
N VAL A 82 -2.20 10.16 3.54
CA VAL A 82 -1.59 9.03 2.81
C VAL A 82 -1.54 7.81 3.73
N VAL A 83 -1.99 6.67 3.20
CA VAL A 83 -1.99 5.39 3.91
C VAL A 83 -1.03 4.42 3.21
N PHE A 84 -0.10 3.87 3.98
CA PHE A 84 0.73 2.75 3.59
C PHE A 84 0.15 1.48 4.21
N CYS A 85 -0.36 0.57 3.39
CA CYS A 85 -1.03 -0.63 3.87
C CYS A 85 -0.23 -1.89 3.51
N GLU A 86 0.03 -2.70 4.53
CA GLU A 86 0.56 -4.05 4.40
C GLU A 86 -0.60 -5.05 4.29
N VAL A 87 -0.57 -5.94 3.29
CA VAL A 87 -1.65 -6.89 3.01
C VAL A 87 -1.25 -8.32 3.35
N LYS A 88 -1.99 -8.95 4.26
CA LYS A 88 -1.82 -10.35 4.64
C LYS A 88 -2.97 -11.20 4.11
N ALA A 89 -2.74 -11.88 2.99
CA ALA A 89 -3.66 -12.87 2.45
C ALA A 89 -3.46 -14.24 3.11
N ARG A 90 -4.53 -14.86 3.60
CA ARG A 90 -4.52 -16.13 4.34
C ARG A 90 -5.48 -17.14 3.71
N ALA A 91 -5.24 -18.43 3.93
CA ALA A 91 -6.10 -19.51 3.44
C ALA A 91 -7.24 -19.86 4.42
N SER A 92 -7.00 -19.75 5.72
CA SER A 92 -7.94 -20.08 6.79
C SER A 92 -8.35 -18.83 7.57
N ALA A 93 -9.52 -18.91 8.21
CA ALA A 93 -10.16 -17.81 8.92
C ALA A 93 -9.69 -17.61 10.38
N GLU A 94 -8.51 -18.11 10.74
CA GLU A 94 -7.90 -17.79 12.05
C GLU A 94 -7.41 -16.33 12.01
N PHE A 95 -8.34 -15.41 12.30
CA PHE A 95 -8.12 -13.98 12.34
C PHE A 95 -7.67 -13.50 13.73
N GLY A 96 -6.99 -12.36 13.78
CA GLY A 96 -6.73 -11.64 15.04
C GLY A 96 -5.57 -12.16 15.90
N GLY A 97 -4.85 -13.20 15.46
CA GLY A 97 -3.65 -13.67 16.17
C GLY A 97 -2.45 -12.71 16.05
N PRO A 98 -1.40 -12.87 16.89
CA PRO A 98 -0.15 -12.12 16.79
C PRO A 98 0.49 -12.13 15.39
N GLU A 99 0.16 -13.12 14.58
CA GLU A 99 0.60 -13.29 13.20
C GLU A 99 0.05 -12.23 12.23
N ALA A 100 -1.06 -11.59 12.59
CA ALA A 100 -1.59 -10.43 11.87
C ALA A 100 -0.71 -9.18 12.14
N ALA A 101 -0.11 -9.09 13.33
CA ALA A 101 0.73 -7.97 13.70
C ALA A 101 1.98 -7.88 12.82
N VAL A 102 2.34 -6.66 12.44
CA VAL A 102 3.62 -6.38 11.79
C VAL A 102 4.66 -6.25 12.89
N ASN A 103 5.68 -7.13 12.89
CA ASN A 103 6.72 -7.08 13.91
C ASN A 103 7.55 -5.78 13.82
N TRP A 104 8.22 -5.41 14.92
CA TRP A 104 9.04 -4.20 15.02
C TRP A 104 9.99 -3.98 13.83
N ARG A 105 10.73 -5.01 13.42
CA ARG A 105 11.68 -4.90 12.29
C ARG A 105 10.96 -4.52 10.98
N LYS A 106 9.80 -5.10 10.74
CA LYS A 106 9.00 -4.82 9.55
C LYS A 106 8.34 -3.44 9.63
N GLN A 107 7.88 -3.01 10.81
CA GLN A 107 7.39 -1.64 11.02
C GLN A 107 8.46 -0.60 10.67
N GLN A 108 9.67 -0.76 11.21
CA GLN A 108 10.80 0.14 10.94
C GLN A 108 11.17 0.17 9.46
N ARG A 109 11.10 -0.99 8.77
CA ARG A 109 11.31 -1.05 7.32
C ARG A 109 10.23 -0.29 6.56
N LEU A 110 8.95 -0.50 6.87
CA LEU A 110 7.83 0.17 6.20
C LEU A 110 7.88 1.69 6.40
N ARG A 111 8.25 2.15 7.60
CA ARG A 111 8.47 3.58 7.88
C ARG A 111 9.55 4.18 6.98
N ARG A 112 10.68 3.50 6.81
CA ARG A 112 11.77 3.96 5.92
C ARG A 112 11.33 4.00 4.45
N LEU A 113 10.61 2.98 3.99
CA LEU A 113 10.10 2.93 2.63
C LEU A 113 9.07 4.04 2.37
N ALA A 114 8.18 4.28 3.33
CA ALA A 114 7.23 5.38 3.27
C ALA A 114 7.93 6.75 3.21
N THR A 115 8.95 6.99 4.04
CA THR A 115 9.75 8.22 3.98
C THR A 115 10.38 8.42 2.59
N GLN A 116 10.93 7.36 2.00
CA GLN A 116 11.48 7.44 0.65
C GLN A 116 10.40 7.83 -0.37
N TRP A 117 9.28 7.12 -0.37
CA TRP A 117 8.18 7.42 -1.29
C TRP A 117 7.63 8.85 -1.13
N LEU A 118 7.47 9.31 0.11
CA LEU A 118 7.00 10.67 0.41
C LEU A 118 7.96 11.75 -0.09
N ASN A 119 9.28 11.52 0.02
CA ASN A 119 10.29 12.46 -0.47
C ASN A 119 10.28 12.56 -2.01
N ASP A 120 10.01 11.45 -2.68
CA ASP A 120 9.98 11.36 -4.14
C ASP A 120 8.71 11.99 -4.72
N VAL A 121 7.54 11.76 -4.11
CA VAL A 121 6.23 12.20 -4.64
C VAL A 121 5.77 13.54 -4.08
N ARG A 122 6.12 13.88 -2.84
CA ARG A 122 5.71 15.10 -2.12
C ARG A 122 4.19 15.40 -2.20
N PRO A 123 3.32 14.46 -1.77
CA PRO A 123 1.88 14.51 -2.04
C PRO A 123 1.07 15.58 -1.27
N GLY A 124 1.72 16.56 -0.63
CA GLY A 124 1.01 17.59 0.17
C GLY A 124 0.19 17.02 1.34
N ALA A 125 0.48 15.80 1.79
CA ALA A 125 -0.30 15.13 2.83
C ALA A 125 -0.10 15.76 4.22
N ALA A 126 -1.19 15.95 4.96
CA ALA A 126 -1.18 16.46 6.33
C ALA A 126 -0.99 15.34 7.37
N SER A 127 -1.38 14.11 7.03
CA SER A 127 -1.17 12.92 7.86
C SER A 127 -0.66 11.72 7.06
N VAL A 128 0.06 10.84 7.78
CA VAL A 128 0.54 9.56 7.27
C VAL A 128 0.07 8.47 8.22
N ARG A 129 -0.51 7.40 7.67
CA ARG A 129 -1.03 6.27 8.44
C ARG A 129 -0.46 4.96 7.93
N PHE A 130 -0.20 4.03 8.85
CA PHE A 130 0.24 2.68 8.52
C PHE A 130 -0.85 1.69 8.91
N ASP A 131 -1.39 0.99 7.93
CA ASP A 131 -2.50 0.08 8.12
C ASP A 131 -2.06 -1.37 7.84
N VAL A 132 -2.82 -2.32 8.37
CA VAL A 132 -2.68 -3.74 8.04
C VAL A 132 -4.02 -4.28 7.58
N ALA A 133 -4.08 -4.81 6.37
CA ALA A 133 -5.26 -5.50 5.85
C ALA A 133 -5.07 -7.01 5.94
N ALA A 134 -5.98 -7.70 6.64
CA ALA A 134 -6.08 -9.16 6.64
C ALA A 134 -7.19 -9.60 5.67
N VAL A 135 -6.86 -10.52 4.76
CA VAL A 135 -7.80 -11.02 3.75
C VAL A 135 -7.92 -12.54 3.80
N VAL A 136 -9.15 -13.03 3.98
CA VAL A 136 -9.51 -14.47 3.87
C VAL A 136 -10.76 -14.59 3.01
N GLY A 137 -10.63 -15.23 1.86
CA GLY A 137 -11.71 -15.23 0.86
C GLY A 137 -12.17 -13.80 0.58
N ALA A 138 -13.48 -13.56 0.58
CA ALA A 138 -14.04 -12.23 0.36
C ALA A 138 -14.03 -11.32 1.62
N LYS A 139 -13.60 -11.83 2.78
CA LYS A 139 -13.58 -11.04 4.02
C LYS A 139 -12.29 -10.23 4.09
N VAL A 140 -12.45 -8.91 4.25
CA VAL A 140 -11.36 -7.96 4.46
C VAL A 140 -11.56 -7.26 5.80
N GLU A 141 -10.56 -7.39 6.67
CA GLU A 141 -10.46 -6.66 7.93
C GLU A 141 -9.24 -5.74 7.86
N VAL A 142 -9.42 -4.48 8.22
CA VAL A 142 -8.34 -3.48 8.22
C VAL A 142 -8.15 -2.97 9.63
N ILE A 143 -6.92 -3.08 10.12
CA ILE A 143 -6.47 -2.42 11.35
C ILE A 143 -5.85 -1.10 10.90
N GLU A 144 -6.58 -0.01 11.11
CA GLU A 144 -6.11 1.34 10.81
C GLU A 144 -5.12 1.82 11.87
N GLY A 145 -4.04 2.52 11.46
CA GLY A 145 -3.05 3.03 12.40
C GLY A 145 -2.37 1.92 13.22
N ALA A 146 -2.12 0.78 12.58
CA ALA A 146 -1.63 -0.44 13.22
C ALA A 146 -0.27 -0.26 13.92
N PHE A 147 0.55 0.70 13.50
CA PHE A 147 1.84 1.00 14.14
C PHE A 147 2.43 2.37 13.86
#